data_AF-A0A017SWP3-F1
#
_entry.id   AF-A0A017SWP3-F1
#
_cell.length_a   1.000
_cell.length_b   1.000
_cell.length_c   1.000
_cell.angle_alpha   90.00
_cell.angle_beta   90.00
_cell.angle_gamma   90.00
#
_symmetry.space_group_name_H-M   'P 1'
#
loop_
_entity.id
_entity.type
_entity.pdbx_description
1 polymer ?
#
loop_
_entity_poly.entity_id
_entity_poly.type
_entity_poly.pdbx_seq_one_letter_code
_entity_poly.pdbx_strand_id
1 'polypeptide(L)'
;MLLAPGVILLASDVVRRWRHIHTFDRIHALGYAATVAASLVVWALLLHAASPRRGVVRQVAAGVFVAFFTLAAGVQGAYHGLYNLYCSHDSQIHSASIPWSVVCTLPLSRVGVILHLGVAFGLALLLVHLGRRWVEPRFVTWVVSTSLAPLALAGMTQVPVSYRLWQSSMPDFIYVHGMTSVVKEHLGIINDSPDRRVQRRSPEAVPKLTASPARPRNVLLILQESLRFDVTCVDPDPACTLATPFSNSAAPDRLPLLQMRAHDSTTAISISNLWSGVSPTERFETLHRVPLVWDYAHAAGWDTAYWTSQHTEFGNMRLYLQDIPVSHRATGPQLDARADLDYGAYDRLLTDRVVEEFGELQEPFLAVVHYSNVHYPYHFDPEHAPFQPSEMNKSAEKNESFRNYYKNVVYLSDMAVGRLIDHVRSTEAGKRTVIVYTADHGESFREHWQLGHTSSLYDEEIRVPTWVDAPAGTLAPEEEASLRDARDDFVWHLDLATTLLDLVGVWDDPALAPFRARMPGLPVTRPGRNLGPMPLTNCTWVWECEFRNWGMMQGPMKIEAREWDGEFHCFDVLKDPDEVHNLGEEACAPLPDVARALFHDMPIVTPPGRTAVDWGK
;
A
#
# COMPACT_ATOMS: atom_id res chain seq x y z
N MET A 1 36.54 -11.77 21.59
CA MET A 1 35.90 -12.82 20.77
C MET A 1 34.41 -12.97 21.06
N LEU A 2 33.99 -13.23 22.30
CA LEU A 2 32.58 -13.53 22.62
C LEU A 2 31.58 -12.42 22.25
N LEU A 3 31.98 -11.15 22.34
CA LEU A 3 31.14 -10.00 21.96
C LEU A 3 31.03 -9.79 20.45
N ALA A 4 31.84 -10.48 19.64
CA ALA A 4 31.92 -10.24 18.20
C ALA A 4 30.56 -10.31 17.47
N PRO A 5 29.65 -11.26 17.74
CA PRO A 5 28.37 -11.32 17.02
C PRO A 5 27.50 -10.08 17.27
N GLY A 6 27.36 -9.65 18.53
CA GLY A 6 26.60 -8.44 18.87
C GLY A 6 27.25 -7.16 18.34
N VAL A 7 28.59 -7.09 18.33
CA VAL A 7 29.33 -5.97 17.71
C VAL A 7 29.10 -5.93 16.21
N ILE A 8 29.06 -7.08 15.52
CA ILE A 8 28.76 -7.14 14.07
C ILE A 8 27.34 -6.63 13.79
N LEU A 9 26.35 -7.03 14.60
CA LEU A 9 24.98 -6.53 14.46
C LEU A 9 24.90 -5.01 14.68
N LEU A 10 25.55 -4.51 15.73
CA LEU A 10 25.60 -3.07 16.03
C LEU A 10 26.28 -2.30 14.89
N ALA A 11 27.42 -2.81 14.40
CA ALA A 11 28.14 -2.19 13.29
C ALA A 11 27.28 -2.17 12.01
N SER A 12 26.57 -3.26 11.71
CA SER A 12 25.63 -3.31 10.59
C SER A 12 24.50 -2.27 10.76
N ASP A 13 23.94 -2.13 11.96
CA ASP A 13 22.88 -1.16 12.22
C ASP A 13 23.37 0.29 12.10
N VAL A 14 24.53 0.60 12.68
CA VAL A 14 25.18 1.91 12.56
C VAL A 14 25.47 2.25 11.09
N VAL A 15 26.01 1.30 10.32
CA VAL A 15 26.29 1.52 8.89
C VAL A 15 25.00 1.84 8.12
N ARG A 16 23.89 1.18 8.44
CA ARG A 16 22.61 1.36 7.74
C ARG A 16 21.88 2.63 8.15
N ARG A 17 21.91 2.99 9.45
CA ARG A 17 21.01 4.00 10.03
C ARG A 17 21.67 5.08 10.85
N TRP A 18 22.98 5.30 10.73
CA TRP A 18 23.71 6.31 11.52
C TRP A 18 23.00 7.66 11.60
N ARG A 19 22.53 8.19 10.45
CA ARG A 19 21.82 9.47 10.40
C ARG A 19 20.55 9.47 11.26
N HIS A 20 19.78 8.39 11.23
CA HIS A 20 18.56 8.24 12.02
C HIS A 20 18.86 8.04 13.51
N ILE A 21 19.84 7.22 13.86
CA ILE A 21 20.25 6.97 15.26
C ILE A 21 20.63 8.26 15.98
N HIS A 22 21.24 9.22 15.28
CA HIS A 22 21.58 10.54 15.82
C HIS A 22 20.38 11.44 16.13
N THR A 23 19.21 11.12 15.61
CA THR A 23 17.99 11.91 15.84
C THR A 23 17.21 11.43 17.07
N PHE A 24 17.62 10.31 17.69
CA PHE A 24 16.92 9.78 18.85
C PHE A 24 16.90 10.79 20.00
N ASP A 25 15.71 11.03 20.54
CA ASP A 25 15.58 11.73 21.81
C ASP A 25 16.19 10.90 22.96
N ARG A 26 16.20 11.48 24.15
CA ARG A 26 16.83 10.84 25.32
C ARG A 26 16.23 9.48 25.66
N ILE A 27 14.93 9.30 25.52
CA ILE A 27 14.25 8.05 25.89
C ILE A 27 14.60 6.96 24.88
N HIS A 28 14.51 7.29 23.59
CA HIS A 28 14.83 6.38 22.49
C HIS A 28 16.32 6.01 22.46
N ALA A 29 17.22 6.96 22.75
CA ALA A 29 18.66 6.69 22.87
C ALA A 29 18.99 5.77 24.05
N LEU A 30 18.34 5.94 25.20
CA LEU A 30 18.51 5.05 26.36
C LEU A 30 17.97 3.64 26.07
N GLY A 31 16.79 3.55 25.45
CA GLY A 31 16.22 2.26 25.02
C GLY A 31 17.12 1.53 24.02
N TYR A 32 17.69 2.27 23.06
CA TYR A 32 18.65 1.74 22.10
C TYR A 32 19.90 1.23 22.81
N ALA A 33 20.53 2.03 23.68
CA ALA A 33 21.70 1.63 24.44
C ALA A 33 21.46 0.39 25.33
N ALA A 34 20.27 0.29 25.94
CA ALA A 34 19.87 -0.87 26.75
C ALA A 34 19.78 -2.15 25.90
N THR A 35 19.14 -2.07 24.72
CA THR A 35 19.04 -3.23 23.81
C THR A 35 20.39 -3.60 23.18
N VAL A 36 21.30 -2.63 22.95
CA VAL A 36 22.70 -2.89 22.58
C VAL A 36 23.41 -3.72 23.65
N ALA A 37 23.34 -3.29 24.92
CA ALA A 37 23.97 -4.00 26.02
C ALA A 37 23.40 -5.42 26.17
N ALA A 38 22.07 -5.56 26.06
CA ALA A 38 21.40 -6.85 26.15
C ALA A 38 21.78 -7.79 24.98
N SER A 39 21.82 -7.29 23.75
CA SER A 39 22.24 -8.05 22.56
C SER A 39 23.67 -8.57 22.73
N LEU A 40 24.60 -7.73 23.18
CA LEU A 40 25.99 -8.13 23.44
C LEU A 40 26.08 -9.30 24.44
N VAL A 41 25.28 -9.28 25.51
CA VAL A 41 25.24 -10.34 26.52
C VAL A 41 24.66 -11.63 25.95
N VAL A 42 23.52 -11.56 25.27
CA VAL A 42 22.85 -12.74 24.68
C VAL A 42 23.79 -13.45 23.71
N TRP A 43 24.39 -12.71 22.77
CA TRP A 43 25.28 -13.28 21.77
C TRP A 43 26.57 -13.83 22.38
N ALA A 44 27.10 -13.21 23.44
CA ALA A 44 28.26 -13.72 24.15
C ALA A 44 27.95 -15.07 24.84
N LEU A 45 26.78 -15.21 25.46
CA LEU A 45 26.35 -16.46 26.10
C LEU A 45 26.16 -17.57 25.05
N LEU A 46 25.48 -17.29 23.95
CA LEU A 46 25.25 -18.26 22.87
C LEU A 46 26.55 -18.72 22.23
N LEU A 47 27.47 -17.78 21.91
CA LEU A 47 28.76 -18.13 21.33
C LEU A 47 29.64 -18.90 22.34
N HIS A 48 29.62 -18.53 23.62
CA HIS A 48 30.37 -19.24 24.66
C HIS A 48 29.86 -20.70 24.82
N ALA A 49 28.54 -20.90 24.80
CA ALA A 49 27.93 -22.24 24.83
C ALA A 49 28.31 -23.10 23.61
N ALA A 50 28.47 -22.47 22.42
CA ALA A 50 28.87 -23.12 21.17
C ALA A 50 30.38 -23.38 21.00
N SER A 51 31.22 -22.76 21.86
CA SER A 51 32.69 -22.79 21.76
C SER A 51 33.41 -24.08 22.22
N PRO A 52 32.84 -25.03 22.99
CA PRO A 52 33.58 -26.24 23.35
C PRO A 52 34.04 -27.10 22.16
N ARG A 53 35.15 -27.83 22.35
CA ARG A 53 35.78 -28.65 21.30
C ARG A 53 35.31 -30.11 21.26
N ARG A 54 34.52 -30.60 22.23
CA ARG A 54 34.01 -31.98 22.29
C ARG A 54 32.58 -32.05 22.84
N GLY A 55 31.86 -33.14 22.57
CA GLY A 55 30.50 -33.39 23.06
C GLY A 55 29.38 -33.17 22.04
N VAL A 56 28.19 -33.68 22.34
CA VAL A 56 26.98 -33.53 21.50
C VAL A 56 26.30 -32.17 21.74
N VAL A 57 26.23 -31.73 22.99
CA VAL A 57 25.62 -30.45 23.39
C VAL A 57 26.22 -29.26 22.65
N ARG A 58 27.54 -29.28 22.36
CA ARG A 58 28.20 -28.21 21.58
C ARG A 58 27.74 -28.13 20.13
N GLN A 59 27.30 -29.23 19.52
CA GLN A 59 26.83 -29.22 18.14
C GLN A 59 25.41 -28.68 18.07
N VAL A 60 24.59 -29.01 19.07
CA VAL A 60 23.27 -28.40 19.25
C VAL A 60 23.41 -26.89 19.50
N ALA A 61 24.25 -26.47 20.44
CA ALA A 61 24.48 -25.05 20.73
C ALA A 61 25.03 -24.29 19.51
N ALA A 62 25.96 -24.88 18.76
CA ALA A 62 26.46 -24.30 17.51
C ALA A 62 25.38 -24.23 16.43
N GLY A 63 24.54 -25.25 16.29
CA GLY A 63 23.41 -25.24 15.35
C GLY A 63 22.40 -24.14 15.69
N VAL A 64 22.04 -24.01 16.97
CA VAL A 64 21.16 -22.94 17.46
C VAL A 64 21.77 -21.56 17.21
N PHE A 65 23.05 -21.37 17.54
CA PHE A 65 23.76 -20.11 17.27
C PHE A 65 23.75 -19.78 15.77
N VAL A 66 24.10 -20.73 14.91
CA VAL A 66 24.18 -20.52 13.47
C VAL A 66 22.82 -20.19 12.89
N ALA A 67 21.79 -20.97 13.21
CA ALA A 67 20.43 -20.73 12.73
C ALA A 67 19.92 -19.36 13.21
N PHE A 68 20.03 -19.07 14.50
CA PHE A 68 19.50 -17.85 15.07
C PHE A 68 20.24 -16.59 14.58
N PHE A 69 21.58 -16.65 14.48
CA PHE A 69 22.37 -15.53 13.93
C PHE A 69 22.06 -15.31 12.45
N THR A 70 21.93 -16.37 11.67
CA THR A 70 21.59 -16.28 10.25
C THR A 70 20.23 -15.61 10.06
N LEU A 71 19.24 -15.98 10.88
CA LEU A 71 17.91 -15.36 10.84
C LEU A 71 17.97 -13.90 11.30
N ALA A 72 18.46 -13.62 12.51
CA ALA A 72 18.47 -12.27 13.06
C ALA A 72 19.31 -11.28 12.23
N ALA A 73 20.48 -11.68 11.73
CA ALA A 73 21.33 -10.80 10.92
C ALA A 73 20.92 -10.79 9.44
N GLY A 74 20.65 -11.98 8.87
CA GLY A 74 20.40 -12.15 7.45
C GLY A 74 19.02 -11.66 7.02
N VAL A 75 17.97 -12.00 7.78
CA VAL A 75 16.61 -11.52 7.50
C VAL A 75 16.54 -10.01 7.69
N GLN A 76 17.08 -9.47 8.79
CA GLN A 76 17.09 -8.02 9.00
C GLN A 76 17.90 -7.28 7.93
N GLY A 77 19.05 -7.84 7.54
CA GLY A 77 19.86 -7.26 6.48
C GLY A 77 19.14 -7.22 5.13
N ALA A 78 18.49 -8.33 4.75
CA ALA A 78 17.73 -8.43 3.53
C ALA A 78 16.50 -7.51 3.54
N TYR A 79 15.75 -7.50 4.64
CA TYR A 79 14.55 -6.69 4.79
C TYR A 79 14.84 -5.21 4.69
N HIS A 80 15.87 -4.74 5.40
CA HIS A 80 16.32 -3.36 5.32
C HIS A 80 16.89 -3.00 3.96
N GLY A 81 17.51 -3.95 3.25
CA GLY A 81 17.98 -3.72 1.88
C GLY A 81 16.84 -3.49 0.87
N LEU A 82 15.65 -4.05 1.13
CA LEU A 82 14.49 -3.91 0.25
C LEU A 82 13.58 -2.74 0.63
N TYR A 83 13.37 -2.52 1.93
CA TYR A 83 12.31 -1.64 2.44
C TYR A 83 12.83 -0.48 3.29
N ASN A 84 14.14 -0.39 3.54
CA ASN A 84 14.73 0.59 4.46
C ASN A 84 14.11 0.57 5.89
N LEU A 85 13.62 -0.60 6.29
CA LEU A 85 13.04 -0.91 7.60
C LEU A 85 13.64 -2.19 8.15
N TYR A 86 13.52 -2.42 9.45
CA TYR A 86 13.71 -3.74 10.01
C TYR A 86 12.42 -4.54 10.01
N CYS A 87 12.56 -5.84 9.76
CA CYS A 87 11.46 -6.76 9.93
C CYS A 87 11.03 -6.76 11.40
N SER A 88 9.77 -6.39 11.62
CA SER A 88 9.21 -6.11 12.93
C SER A 88 7.93 -6.92 13.17
N HIS A 89 7.24 -6.60 14.26
CA HIS A 89 5.90 -7.13 14.55
C HIS A 89 4.96 -6.99 13.35
N ASP A 90 4.84 -5.78 12.79
CA ASP A 90 3.91 -5.48 11.68
C ASP A 90 4.26 -6.33 10.44
N SER A 91 5.54 -6.54 10.16
CA SER A 91 5.97 -7.31 9.00
C SER A 91 5.82 -8.83 9.14
N GLN A 92 5.73 -9.35 10.37
CA GLN A 92 5.73 -10.78 10.66
C GLN A 92 4.36 -11.34 10.98
N ILE A 93 3.51 -10.56 11.64
CA ILE A 93 2.26 -11.05 12.21
C ILE A 93 1.21 -11.38 11.15
N HIS A 94 1.24 -10.68 10.01
CA HIS A 94 0.29 -10.87 8.91
C HIS A 94 0.57 -12.08 8.01
N SER A 95 1.64 -12.83 8.26
CA SER A 95 1.93 -14.03 7.47
C SER A 95 1.05 -15.20 7.90
N ALA A 96 0.43 -15.87 6.92
CA ALA A 96 -0.42 -17.04 7.15
C ALA A 96 0.34 -18.28 7.67
N SER A 97 1.68 -18.27 7.64
CA SER A 97 2.49 -19.39 8.15
C SER A 97 3.67 -18.92 9.00
N ILE A 98 3.94 -19.66 10.09
CA ILE A 98 5.12 -19.42 10.94
C ILE A 98 6.42 -19.47 10.14
N PRO A 99 6.67 -20.44 9.22
CA PRO A 99 7.88 -20.43 8.41
C PRO A 99 8.05 -19.17 7.56
N TRP A 100 6.96 -18.63 7.00
CA TRP A 100 7.01 -17.38 6.23
C TRP A 100 7.20 -16.15 7.12
N SER A 101 6.66 -16.14 8.34
CA SER A 101 6.92 -15.09 9.33
C SER A 101 8.38 -15.05 9.76
N VAL A 102 9.03 -16.21 9.90
CA VAL A 102 10.46 -16.33 10.24
C VAL A 102 11.36 -15.63 9.23
N VAL A 103 11.01 -15.69 7.95
CA VAL A 103 11.77 -15.01 6.89
C VAL A 103 11.12 -13.70 6.43
N CYS A 104 10.13 -13.20 7.17
CA CYS A 104 9.41 -11.97 6.89
C CYS A 104 8.90 -11.89 5.44
N THR A 105 8.42 -13.04 4.95
CA THR A 105 7.88 -13.22 3.59
C THR A 105 8.80 -12.72 2.47
N LEU A 106 10.12 -12.67 2.72
CA LEU A 106 11.10 -12.15 1.78
C LEU A 106 11.11 -12.94 0.46
N PRO A 107 11.25 -12.24 -0.68
CA PRO A 107 11.31 -12.88 -1.99
C PRO A 107 12.66 -13.58 -2.20
N LEU A 108 12.71 -14.87 -1.85
CA LEU A 108 13.93 -15.69 -1.99
C LEU A 108 14.45 -15.83 -3.44
N SER A 109 13.65 -15.44 -4.44
CA SER A 109 14.08 -15.31 -5.83
C SER A 109 15.06 -14.16 -6.06
N ARG A 110 15.12 -13.16 -5.16
CA ARG A 110 16.02 -12.01 -5.29
C ARG A 110 17.41 -12.36 -4.80
N VAL A 111 18.40 -12.16 -5.68
CA VAL A 111 19.83 -12.41 -5.37
C VAL A 111 20.28 -11.63 -4.12
N GLY A 112 19.82 -10.39 -3.96
CA GLY A 112 20.13 -9.59 -2.77
C GLY A 112 19.68 -10.24 -1.46
N VAL A 113 18.52 -10.90 -1.44
CA VAL A 113 18.02 -11.62 -0.25
C VAL A 113 18.89 -12.84 0.04
N ILE A 114 19.20 -13.64 -0.99
CA ILE A 114 20.07 -14.81 -0.86
C ILE A 114 21.47 -14.41 -0.33
N LEU A 115 22.04 -13.32 -0.85
CA LEU A 115 23.35 -12.83 -0.44
C LEU A 115 23.38 -12.44 1.05
N HIS A 116 22.37 -11.72 1.54
CA HIS A 116 22.30 -11.35 2.95
C HIS A 116 22.21 -12.58 3.86
N LEU A 117 21.36 -13.55 3.52
CA LEU A 117 21.25 -14.81 4.26
C LEU A 117 22.55 -15.63 4.20
N GLY A 118 23.16 -15.74 3.03
CA GLY A 118 24.41 -16.48 2.83
C GLY A 118 25.60 -15.87 3.56
N VAL A 119 25.73 -14.54 3.55
CA VAL A 119 26.77 -13.81 4.30
C VAL A 119 26.57 -13.99 5.80
N ALA A 120 25.34 -13.84 6.31
CA ALA A 120 25.05 -14.06 7.72
C ALA A 120 25.36 -15.51 8.16
N PHE A 121 25.01 -16.49 7.33
CA PHE A 121 25.32 -17.90 7.57
C PHE A 121 26.83 -18.17 7.60
N GLY A 122 27.58 -17.66 6.62
CA GLY A 122 29.04 -17.79 6.56
C GLY A 122 29.74 -17.13 7.75
N LEU A 123 29.28 -15.94 8.15
CA LEU A 123 29.76 -15.24 9.35
C LEU A 123 29.47 -16.03 10.62
N ALA A 124 28.29 -16.63 10.75
CA ALA A 124 27.95 -17.45 11.91
C ALA A 124 28.87 -18.67 12.04
N LEU A 125 29.15 -19.36 10.93
CA LEU A 125 30.09 -20.49 10.90
C LEU A 125 31.51 -20.05 11.28
N LEU A 126 31.97 -18.91 10.74
CA LEU A 126 33.27 -18.33 11.08
C LEU A 126 33.35 -17.97 12.57
N LEU A 127 32.31 -17.36 13.13
CA LEU A 127 32.25 -17.00 14.55
C LEU A 127 32.33 -18.23 15.45
N VAL A 128 31.61 -19.31 15.13
CA VAL A 128 31.72 -20.59 15.86
C VAL A 128 33.11 -21.18 15.72
N HIS A 129 33.70 -21.15 14.51
CA HIS A 129 35.05 -21.65 14.28
C HIS A 129 36.09 -20.89 15.13
N LEU A 130 36.07 -19.55 15.09
CA LEU A 130 36.95 -18.69 15.87
C LEU A 130 36.69 -18.82 17.38
N GLY A 131 35.42 -18.95 17.79
CA GLY A 131 35.03 -19.25 19.17
C GLY A 131 35.68 -20.53 19.66
N ARG A 132 35.60 -21.63 18.90
CA ARG A 132 36.24 -22.91 19.22
C ARG A 132 37.77 -22.86 19.22
N ARG A 133 38.35 -21.93 18.45
CA ARG A 133 39.80 -21.73 18.36
C ARG A 133 40.32 -20.94 19.56
N TRP A 134 39.63 -19.85 19.95
CA TRP A 134 40.17 -18.83 20.85
C TRP A 134 39.47 -18.73 22.21
N VAL A 135 38.31 -19.36 22.37
CA VAL A 135 37.60 -19.42 23.66
C VAL A 135 37.80 -20.81 24.24
N GLU A 136 38.25 -20.89 25.48
CA GLU A 136 38.39 -22.13 26.23
C GLU A 136 37.44 -22.11 27.44
N PRO A 137 36.17 -22.54 27.27
CA PRO A 137 35.20 -22.55 28.35
C PRO A 137 35.64 -23.51 29.46
N ARG A 138 35.76 -23.01 30.70
CA ARG A 138 35.88 -23.89 31.87
C ARG A 138 34.54 -24.59 32.09
N PHE A 139 34.55 -25.80 32.64
CA PHE A 139 33.33 -26.59 32.84
C PHE A 139 32.22 -25.79 33.55
N VAL A 140 32.54 -25.14 34.68
CA VAL A 140 31.57 -24.33 35.44
C VAL A 140 31.00 -23.18 34.61
N THR A 141 31.87 -22.37 33.98
CA THR A 141 31.43 -21.24 33.15
C THR A 141 30.62 -21.69 31.93
N TRP A 142 30.96 -22.86 31.37
CA TRP A 142 30.24 -23.43 30.25
C TRP A 142 28.84 -23.89 30.66
N VAL A 143 28.73 -24.62 31.78
CA VAL A 143 27.43 -25.01 32.36
C VAL A 143 26.59 -23.77 32.62
N VAL A 144 27.15 -22.74 33.29
CA VAL A 144 26.44 -21.48 33.54
C VAL A 144 25.97 -20.85 32.24
N SER A 145 26.84 -20.68 31.24
CA SER A 145 26.43 -20.06 29.96
C SER A 145 25.38 -20.87 29.21
N THR A 146 25.46 -22.20 29.27
CA THR A 146 24.51 -23.09 28.58
C THR A 146 23.15 -23.07 29.28
N SER A 147 23.11 -22.92 30.61
CA SER A 147 21.88 -22.73 31.37
C SER A 147 21.28 -21.34 31.23
N LEU A 148 22.12 -20.30 31.13
CA LEU A 148 21.67 -18.91 30.97
C LEU A 148 21.26 -18.58 29.53
N ALA A 149 21.81 -19.24 28.51
CA ALA A 149 21.50 -18.92 27.10
C ALA A 149 20.00 -19.03 26.77
N PRO A 150 19.26 -20.10 27.14
CA PRO A 150 17.81 -20.17 26.96
C PRO A 150 17.06 -19.08 27.74
N LEU A 151 17.50 -18.76 28.96
CA LEU A 151 16.89 -17.70 29.77
C LEU A 151 17.12 -16.31 29.16
N ALA A 152 18.30 -16.09 28.56
CA ALA A 152 18.62 -14.85 27.87
C ALA A 152 17.78 -14.69 26.59
N LEU A 153 17.62 -15.75 25.80
CA LEU A 153 16.72 -15.78 24.64
C LEU A 153 15.27 -15.54 25.06
N ALA A 154 14.80 -16.19 26.13
CA ALA A 154 13.48 -15.92 26.70
C ALA A 154 13.35 -14.46 27.17
N GLY A 155 14.39 -13.91 27.79
CA GLY A 155 14.45 -12.50 28.19
C GLY A 155 14.26 -11.53 27.02
N MET A 156 14.85 -11.82 25.85
CA MET A 156 14.65 -10.99 24.65
C MET A 156 13.17 -10.83 24.26
N THR A 157 12.35 -11.87 24.49
CA THR A 157 10.91 -11.85 24.17
C THR A 157 10.10 -10.94 25.09
N GLN A 158 10.67 -10.53 26.23
CA GLN A 158 10.00 -9.74 27.26
C GLN A 158 10.47 -8.27 27.28
N VAL A 159 11.57 -7.96 26.60
CA VAL A 159 12.09 -6.59 26.53
C VAL A 159 11.21 -5.80 25.57
N PRO A 160 10.59 -4.68 26.01
CA PRO A 160 9.85 -3.79 25.13
C PRO A 160 10.78 -3.24 24.04
N VAL A 161 10.32 -3.25 22.80
CA VAL A 161 11.09 -2.75 21.65
C VAL A 161 10.38 -1.58 20.99
N SER A 162 11.16 -0.60 20.56
CA SER A 162 10.70 0.45 19.64
C SER A 162 10.96 -0.04 18.22
N TYR A 163 9.89 -0.29 17.46
CA TYR A 163 9.95 -0.94 16.14
C TYR A 163 9.19 -0.24 15.01
N ARG A 164 8.34 0.76 15.31
CA ARG A 164 7.62 1.56 14.31
C ARG A 164 8.39 2.85 13.98
N LEU A 165 7.90 4.01 14.43
CA LEU A 165 8.43 5.33 14.06
C LEU A 165 9.94 5.51 14.33
N TRP A 166 10.40 5.14 15.53
CA TRP A 166 11.79 5.39 15.92
C TRP A 166 12.73 4.23 15.60
N GLN A 167 12.24 2.99 15.59
CA GLN A 167 13.08 1.78 15.51
C GLN A 167 14.32 1.87 16.43
N SER A 168 14.14 2.34 17.66
CA SER A 168 15.23 2.63 18.60
C SER A 168 15.57 1.40 19.45
N SER A 169 15.59 0.23 18.85
CA SER A 169 15.98 -1.04 19.46
C SER A 169 16.90 -1.80 18.50
N MET A 170 17.77 -2.66 19.04
CA MET A 170 18.64 -3.47 18.21
C MET A 170 17.84 -4.39 17.26
N PRO A 171 18.32 -4.63 16.02
CA PRO A 171 17.54 -5.35 15.01
C PRO A 171 17.17 -6.78 15.39
N ASP A 172 18.02 -7.46 16.15
CA ASP A 172 17.76 -8.80 16.68
C ASP A 172 16.65 -8.80 17.74
N PHE A 173 16.56 -7.77 18.58
CA PHE A 173 15.45 -7.60 19.52
C PHE A 173 14.13 -7.32 18.79
N ILE A 174 14.14 -6.44 17.79
CA ILE A 174 12.96 -6.15 16.96
C ILE A 174 12.45 -7.46 16.31
N TYR A 175 13.35 -8.24 15.74
CA TYR A 175 13.04 -9.52 15.10
C TYR A 175 12.44 -10.55 16.08
N VAL A 176 13.05 -10.72 17.25
CA VAL A 176 12.58 -11.70 18.25
C VAL A 176 11.24 -11.29 18.83
N HIS A 177 11.03 -9.99 19.05
CA HIS A 177 9.76 -9.48 19.54
C HIS A 177 8.63 -9.76 18.55
N GLY A 178 8.82 -9.49 17.26
CA GLY A 178 7.82 -9.82 16.24
C GLY A 178 7.56 -11.33 16.13
N MET A 179 8.60 -12.17 16.19
CA MET A 179 8.42 -13.64 16.25
C MET A 179 7.63 -14.10 17.48
N THR A 180 7.81 -13.44 18.61
CA THR A 180 7.06 -13.73 19.84
C THR A 180 5.58 -13.41 19.64
N SER A 181 5.28 -12.27 19.01
CA SER A 181 3.90 -11.92 18.65
C SER A 181 3.28 -12.93 17.69
N VAL A 182 4.00 -13.37 16.65
CA VAL A 182 3.50 -14.43 15.74
C VAL A 182 3.10 -15.69 16.51
N VAL A 183 3.92 -16.13 17.46
CA VAL A 183 3.60 -17.30 18.30
C VAL A 183 2.37 -17.03 19.16
N LYS A 184 2.29 -15.85 19.82
CA LYS A 184 1.13 -15.49 20.64
C LYS A 184 -0.16 -15.44 19.82
N GLU A 185 -0.11 -14.88 18.61
CA GLU A 185 -1.23 -14.83 17.66
C GLU A 185 -1.68 -16.24 17.26
N HIS A 186 -0.75 -17.14 16.90
CA HIS A 186 -1.08 -18.52 16.54
C HIS A 186 -1.59 -19.37 17.72
N LEU A 187 -1.29 -18.96 18.95
CA LEU A 187 -1.82 -19.56 20.17
C LEU A 187 -3.16 -18.94 20.62
N GLY A 188 -3.66 -17.92 19.91
CA GLY A 188 -4.89 -17.20 20.26
C GLY A 188 -4.76 -16.36 21.55
N ILE A 189 -3.53 -15.98 21.93
CA ILE A 189 -3.25 -15.15 23.11
C ILE A 189 -3.50 -13.67 22.80
N ILE A 190 -3.24 -13.26 21.57
CA ILE A 190 -3.49 -11.92 21.03
C ILE A 190 -4.28 -12.07 19.71
N ASN A 191 -4.82 -10.95 19.22
CA ASN A 191 -5.56 -10.85 17.95
C ASN A 191 -5.13 -9.57 17.23
N ASP A 192 -3.82 -9.41 17.08
CA ASP A 192 -3.17 -8.21 16.53
C ASP A 192 -3.01 -8.31 15.00
N SER A 193 -3.28 -9.48 14.39
CA SER A 193 -3.37 -9.65 12.94
C SER A 193 -4.82 -9.90 12.52
N PRO A 194 -5.68 -8.87 12.55
CA PRO A 194 -7.09 -9.02 12.18
C PRO A 194 -7.23 -9.58 10.76
N ASP A 195 -6.33 -9.19 9.85
CA ASP A 195 -6.40 -9.60 8.47
C ASP A 195 -5.18 -10.40 7.97
N ARG A 196 -5.37 -11.72 7.86
CA ARG A 196 -4.42 -12.64 7.23
C ARG A 196 -4.75 -12.92 5.76
N ARG A 197 -5.75 -12.26 5.17
CA ARG A 197 -6.10 -12.48 3.77
C ARG A 197 -5.05 -11.91 2.84
N VAL A 198 -4.48 -10.75 3.17
CA VAL A 198 -3.43 -10.11 2.38
C VAL A 198 -2.15 -10.93 2.46
N GLN A 199 -1.90 -11.74 1.43
CA GLN A 199 -0.70 -12.58 1.35
C GLN A 199 0.16 -12.20 0.15
N ARG A 200 1.42 -12.68 0.17
CA ARG A 200 2.32 -12.54 -0.96
C ARG A 200 1.67 -13.14 -2.21
N ARG A 201 1.51 -12.33 -3.25
CA ARG A 201 0.82 -12.74 -4.48
C ARG A 201 1.63 -13.78 -5.26
N SER A 202 0.93 -14.58 -6.06
CA SER A 202 1.52 -15.53 -7.00
C SER A 202 0.81 -15.35 -8.34
N PRO A 203 1.13 -14.26 -9.07
CA PRO A 203 0.41 -13.89 -10.28
C PRO A 203 0.54 -14.95 -11.36
N GLU A 204 -0.52 -15.10 -12.16
CA GLU A 204 -0.50 -15.87 -13.39
C GLU A 204 0.56 -15.32 -14.34
N ALA A 205 1.25 -16.22 -15.06
CA ALA A 205 2.26 -15.78 -16.02
C ALA A 205 1.60 -15.05 -17.20
N VAL A 206 2.01 -13.80 -17.44
CA VAL A 206 1.60 -13.05 -18.62
C VAL A 206 2.48 -13.50 -19.81
N PRO A 207 1.90 -13.96 -20.93
CA PRO A 207 2.67 -14.26 -22.13
C PRO A 207 3.33 -12.98 -22.67
N LYS A 208 4.36 -13.12 -23.52
CA LYS A 208 4.93 -11.95 -24.20
C LYS A 208 3.84 -11.24 -24.99
N LEU A 209 3.66 -9.95 -24.72
CA LEU A 209 2.73 -9.08 -25.42
C LEU A 209 3.48 -8.22 -26.45
N THR A 210 2.77 -7.73 -27.45
CA THR A 210 3.27 -6.81 -28.47
C THR A 210 2.55 -5.48 -28.32
N ALA A 211 3.19 -4.51 -27.66
CA ALA A 211 2.65 -3.16 -27.58
C ALA A 211 2.55 -2.52 -28.97
N SER A 212 1.37 -2.01 -29.31
CA SER A 212 1.07 -1.30 -30.54
C SER A 212 0.18 -0.07 -30.27
N PRO A 213 0.63 0.92 -29.48
CA PRO A 213 -0.14 2.12 -29.21
C PRO A 213 -0.34 2.93 -30.49
N ALA A 214 -1.45 3.66 -30.60
CA ALA A 214 -1.77 4.42 -31.80
C ALA A 214 -0.76 5.53 -32.11
N ARG A 215 -0.08 6.04 -31.07
CA ARG A 215 1.05 6.97 -31.15
C ARG A 215 2.14 6.59 -30.13
N PRO A 216 3.43 6.84 -30.43
CA PRO A 216 4.50 6.70 -29.45
C PRO A 216 4.25 7.60 -28.23
N ARG A 217 4.28 7.02 -27.03
CA ARG A 217 4.02 7.72 -25.76
C ARG A 217 4.64 7.00 -24.58
N ASN A 218 4.77 7.70 -23.47
CA ASN A 218 4.91 7.16 -22.12
C ASN A 218 3.59 7.36 -21.37
N VAL A 219 3.39 6.63 -20.27
CA VAL A 219 2.20 6.74 -19.42
C VAL A 219 2.63 6.96 -17.98
N LEU A 220 2.13 8.03 -17.36
CA LEU A 220 2.31 8.32 -15.95
C LEU A 220 0.94 8.42 -15.27
N LEU A 221 0.67 7.58 -14.29
CA LEU A 221 -0.48 7.73 -13.39
C LEU A 221 -0.03 8.49 -12.14
N ILE A 222 -0.75 9.57 -11.81
CA ILE A 222 -0.69 10.23 -10.50
C ILE A 222 -1.94 9.82 -9.74
N LEU A 223 -1.75 9.14 -8.61
CA LEU A 223 -2.82 8.67 -7.73
C LEU A 223 -2.74 9.41 -6.40
N GLN A 224 -3.86 9.99 -5.97
CA GLN A 224 -4.03 10.61 -4.66
C GLN A 224 -4.80 9.68 -3.71
N GLU A 225 -4.55 9.81 -2.41
CA GLU A 225 -5.32 9.11 -1.39
C GLU A 225 -6.46 9.98 -0.84
N SER A 226 -7.66 9.44 -0.68
CA SER A 226 -8.77 10.07 0.05
C SER A 226 -9.13 11.48 -0.46
N LEU A 227 -8.94 11.76 -1.75
CA LEU A 227 -9.16 13.06 -2.34
C LEU A 227 -10.57 13.17 -2.94
N ARG A 228 -11.41 14.01 -2.33
CA ARG A 228 -12.77 14.30 -2.79
C ARG A 228 -12.77 15.06 -4.12
N PHE A 229 -13.74 14.74 -4.97
CA PHE A 229 -13.98 15.47 -6.22
C PHE A 229 -14.26 16.98 -6.01
N ASP A 230 -15.11 17.32 -5.04
CA ASP A 230 -15.71 18.66 -4.86
C ASP A 230 -14.78 19.73 -4.26
N VAL A 231 -13.56 19.36 -3.86
CA VAL A 231 -12.52 20.29 -3.39
C VAL A 231 -11.44 20.54 -4.43
N THR A 232 -11.64 20.07 -5.67
CA THR A 232 -10.65 20.12 -6.73
C THR A 232 -11.16 20.78 -8.02
N CYS A 233 -10.26 21.43 -8.75
CA CYS A 233 -10.56 21.97 -10.07
C CYS A 233 -10.30 20.88 -11.12
N VAL A 234 -11.25 19.96 -11.32
CA VAL A 234 -11.09 18.87 -12.31
C VAL A 234 -11.05 19.43 -13.73
N ASP A 235 -12.03 20.26 -14.07
CA ASP A 235 -12.04 21.09 -15.29
C ASP A 235 -11.09 22.28 -15.10
N PRO A 236 -10.23 22.65 -16.08
CA PRO A 236 -9.42 23.85 -16.03
C PRO A 236 -10.21 25.12 -15.66
N ASP A 237 -9.86 25.73 -14.52
CA ASP A 237 -10.38 27.03 -14.09
C ASP A 237 -9.21 27.99 -13.84
N PRO A 238 -9.00 29.03 -14.68
CA PRO A 238 -7.94 30.01 -14.48
C PRO A 238 -7.98 30.73 -13.13
N ALA A 239 -9.14 30.79 -12.47
CA ALA A 239 -9.31 31.41 -11.16
C ALA A 239 -9.28 30.40 -10.00
N CYS A 240 -9.12 29.10 -10.29
CA CYS A 240 -9.31 27.94 -9.38
C CYS A 240 -9.34 28.32 -7.90
N THR A 241 -10.55 28.46 -7.37
CA THR A 241 -10.80 28.90 -5.98
C THR A 241 -10.83 27.73 -4.98
N LEU A 242 -10.64 26.51 -5.49
CA LEU A 242 -10.63 25.28 -4.72
C LEU A 242 -9.21 24.93 -4.25
N ALA A 243 -9.03 23.75 -3.67
CA ALA A 243 -7.78 23.38 -3.00
C ALA A 243 -6.66 22.93 -3.95
N THR A 244 -6.83 23.03 -5.28
CA THR A 244 -5.87 22.48 -6.27
C THR A 244 -5.37 23.49 -7.32
N PRO A 245 -4.89 24.70 -6.93
CA PRO A 245 -4.49 25.71 -7.90
C PRO A 245 -3.21 25.37 -8.69
N PHE A 246 -2.30 24.56 -8.14
CA PHE A 246 -1.01 24.24 -8.76
C PHE A 246 -1.15 23.19 -9.85
N SER A 247 -1.82 22.06 -9.59
CA SER A 247 -2.10 21.08 -10.66
C SER A 247 -3.02 21.68 -11.74
N ASN A 248 -3.96 22.55 -11.34
CA ASN A 248 -4.79 23.28 -12.28
C ASN A 248 -3.97 24.15 -13.25
N SER A 249 -2.95 24.84 -12.75
CA SER A 249 -2.04 25.66 -13.57
C SER A 249 -1.06 24.82 -14.39
N ALA A 250 -0.62 23.67 -13.87
CA ALA A 250 0.40 22.83 -14.49
C ALA A 250 -0.13 21.99 -15.67
N ALA A 251 -1.44 21.72 -15.71
CA ALA A 251 -2.11 20.93 -16.76
C ALA A 251 -3.34 21.67 -17.35
N PRO A 252 -3.18 22.84 -17.97
CA PRO A 252 -4.31 23.68 -18.41
C PRO A 252 -5.11 23.10 -19.59
N ASP A 253 -4.52 22.18 -20.36
CA ASP A 253 -5.14 21.57 -21.55
C ASP A 253 -5.69 20.15 -21.27
N ARG A 254 -5.76 19.75 -20.00
CA ARG A 254 -6.24 18.43 -19.58
C ARG A 254 -7.69 18.18 -20.01
N LEU A 255 -8.01 16.91 -20.22
CA LEU A 255 -9.33 16.38 -20.56
C LEU A 255 -10.00 15.89 -19.26
N PRO A 256 -11.01 16.59 -18.72
CA PRO A 256 -11.66 16.22 -17.47
C PRO A 256 -12.64 15.06 -17.64
N LEU A 257 -12.72 14.18 -16.63
CA LEU A 257 -13.73 13.12 -16.50
C LEU A 257 -14.55 13.37 -15.23
N LEU A 258 -15.73 14.01 -15.37
CA LEU A 258 -16.46 14.59 -14.24
C LEU A 258 -17.32 13.61 -13.45
N GLN A 259 -17.51 12.39 -13.97
CA GLN A 259 -18.34 11.35 -13.37
C GLN A 259 -17.53 10.08 -13.01
N MET A 260 -16.23 10.24 -12.74
CA MET A 260 -15.40 9.14 -12.23
C MET A 260 -15.80 8.74 -10.81
N ARG A 261 -16.01 7.44 -10.61
CA ARG A 261 -16.24 6.85 -9.30
C ARG A 261 -15.32 5.67 -9.00
N ALA A 262 -14.82 5.65 -7.77
CA ALA A 262 -14.21 4.49 -7.16
C ALA A 262 -15.25 3.38 -6.97
N HIS A 263 -14.79 2.13 -6.88
CA HIS A 263 -15.66 0.99 -6.56
C HIS A 263 -15.86 0.79 -5.07
N ASP A 264 -15.16 1.56 -4.26
CA ASP A 264 -15.04 1.37 -2.83
C ASP A 264 -14.59 2.69 -2.20
N SER A 265 -14.71 2.77 -0.88
CA SER A 265 -14.34 3.93 -0.07
C SER A 265 -13.09 3.68 0.76
N THR A 266 -12.20 2.78 0.33
CA THR A 266 -11.04 2.34 1.11
C THR A 266 -9.83 2.07 0.23
N THR A 267 -8.72 2.75 0.47
CA THR A 267 -7.45 2.59 -0.25
C THR A 267 -7.10 1.14 -0.61
N ALA A 268 -7.10 0.26 0.38
CA ALA A 268 -6.69 -1.13 0.23
C ALA A 268 -7.47 -1.88 -0.87
N ILE A 269 -8.74 -1.51 -1.09
CA ILE A 269 -9.60 -2.11 -2.09
C ILE A 269 -9.44 -1.39 -3.42
N SER A 270 -9.47 -0.06 -3.39
CA SER A 270 -9.26 0.79 -4.55
C SER A 270 -7.98 0.42 -5.30
N ILE A 271 -6.87 0.22 -4.58
CA ILE A 271 -5.61 -0.22 -5.18
C ILE A 271 -5.75 -1.61 -5.83
N SER A 272 -6.50 -2.53 -5.22
CA SER A 272 -6.71 -3.86 -5.78
C SER A 272 -7.44 -3.78 -7.13
N ASN A 273 -8.43 -2.90 -7.25
CA ASN A 273 -9.24 -2.71 -8.44
C ASN A 273 -8.49 -1.95 -9.54
N LEU A 274 -7.86 -0.83 -9.19
CA LEU A 274 -7.06 -0.01 -10.11
C LEU A 274 -5.91 -0.80 -10.73
N TRP A 275 -5.24 -1.64 -9.94
CA TRP A 275 -4.07 -2.38 -10.42
C TRP A 275 -4.44 -3.64 -11.19
N SER A 276 -5.54 -4.31 -10.85
CA SER A 276 -5.91 -5.58 -11.50
C SER A 276 -6.90 -5.42 -12.65
N GLY A 277 -7.72 -4.37 -12.63
CA GLY A 277 -8.84 -4.19 -13.53
C GLY A 277 -9.98 -5.21 -13.34
N VAL A 278 -10.00 -5.98 -12.25
CA VAL A 278 -11.09 -6.93 -11.96
C VAL A 278 -11.97 -6.46 -10.81
N SER A 279 -13.24 -6.91 -10.78
CA SER A 279 -14.26 -6.49 -9.81
C SER A 279 -13.82 -6.71 -8.35
N PRO A 280 -14.18 -5.83 -7.40
CA PRO A 280 -13.89 -6.05 -5.97
C PRO A 280 -14.59 -7.30 -5.41
N THR A 281 -15.66 -7.75 -6.07
CA THR A 281 -16.44 -8.93 -5.68
C THR A 281 -15.83 -10.25 -6.16
N GLU A 282 -14.71 -10.22 -6.89
CA GLU A 282 -14.02 -11.42 -7.34
C GLU A 282 -13.51 -12.27 -6.18
N ARG A 283 -13.40 -13.58 -6.40
CA ARG A 283 -12.96 -14.51 -5.35
C ARG A 283 -11.52 -14.24 -4.94
N PHE A 284 -11.19 -14.59 -3.69
CA PHE A 284 -9.83 -14.55 -3.14
C PHE A 284 -8.76 -15.03 -4.13
N GLU A 285 -8.97 -16.20 -4.74
CA GLU A 285 -8.02 -16.81 -5.67
C GLU A 285 -7.79 -15.91 -6.90
N THR A 286 -8.84 -15.35 -7.48
CA THR A 286 -8.73 -14.43 -8.62
C THR A 286 -7.92 -13.20 -8.24
N LEU A 287 -8.30 -12.50 -7.16
CA LEU A 287 -7.66 -11.25 -6.75
C LEU A 287 -6.18 -11.41 -6.34
N HIS A 288 -5.79 -12.59 -5.85
CA HIS A 288 -4.40 -12.92 -5.51
C HIS A 288 -3.53 -13.36 -6.69
N ARG A 289 -4.14 -13.81 -7.79
CA ARG A 289 -3.43 -14.41 -8.93
C ARG A 289 -3.52 -13.60 -10.21
N VAL A 290 -4.46 -12.67 -10.34
CA VAL A 290 -4.57 -11.83 -11.54
C VAL A 290 -3.29 -10.98 -11.71
N PRO A 291 -2.69 -10.90 -12.90
CA PRO A 291 -1.58 -9.96 -13.12
C PRO A 291 -2.04 -8.51 -12.93
N LEU A 292 -1.15 -7.65 -12.46
CA LEU A 292 -1.41 -6.21 -12.32
C LEU A 292 -0.94 -5.44 -13.56
N VAL A 293 -1.33 -4.16 -13.68
CA VAL A 293 -0.95 -3.29 -14.81
C VAL A 293 0.55 -3.31 -15.15
N TRP A 294 1.43 -3.40 -14.14
CA TRP A 294 2.88 -3.52 -14.34
C TRP A 294 3.29 -4.84 -14.97
N ASP A 295 2.64 -5.96 -14.63
CA ASP A 295 2.95 -7.28 -15.21
C ASP A 295 2.67 -7.27 -16.72
N TYR A 296 1.55 -6.67 -17.14
CA TYR A 296 1.20 -6.55 -18.56
C TYR A 296 2.16 -5.60 -19.30
N ALA A 297 2.46 -4.43 -18.74
CA ALA A 297 3.39 -3.48 -19.37
C ALA A 297 4.80 -4.08 -19.50
N HIS A 298 5.31 -4.72 -18.44
CA HIS A 298 6.60 -5.40 -18.46
C HIS A 298 6.63 -6.54 -19.49
N ALA A 299 5.55 -7.34 -19.60
CA ALA A 299 5.44 -8.40 -20.62
C ALA A 299 5.41 -7.86 -22.06
N ALA A 300 5.06 -6.58 -22.25
CA ALA A 300 5.11 -5.86 -23.52
C ALA A 300 6.45 -5.17 -23.79
N GLY A 301 7.41 -5.26 -22.85
CA GLY A 301 8.73 -4.64 -22.96
C GLY A 301 8.77 -3.16 -22.59
N TRP A 302 7.74 -2.65 -21.89
CA TRP A 302 7.77 -1.31 -21.31
C TRP A 302 8.58 -1.32 -20.01
N ASP A 303 9.29 -0.23 -19.76
CA ASP A 303 9.84 0.03 -18.43
C ASP A 303 8.71 0.38 -17.45
N THR A 304 8.91 0.11 -16.17
CA THR A 304 7.84 0.16 -15.18
C THR A 304 8.34 0.73 -13.85
N ALA A 305 7.55 1.61 -13.23
CA ALA A 305 7.91 2.22 -11.95
C ALA A 305 6.71 2.36 -11.01
N TYR A 306 6.99 2.29 -9.71
CA TYR A 306 6.01 2.55 -8.65
C TYR A 306 6.66 3.28 -7.48
N TRP A 307 6.27 4.54 -7.27
CA TRP A 307 6.69 5.32 -6.13
C TRP A 307 5.49 5.72 -5.29
N THR A 308 5.60 5.56 -3.97
CA THR A 308 4.54 5.94 -3.04
C THR A 308 5.08 6.59 -1.79
N SER A 309 4.39 7.62 -1.29
CA SER A 309 4.63 8.17 0.06
C SER A 309 4.01 7.30 1.16
N GLN A 310 3.14 6.35 0.82
CA GLN A 310 2.55 5.44 1.78
C GLN A 310 3.58 4.55 2.47
N HIS A 311 3.29 4.21 3.72
CA HIS A 311 4.01 3.18 4.44
C HIS A 311 3.39 1.80 4.12
N THR A 312 4.02 1.03 3.23
CA THR A 312 3.43 -0.20 2.69
C THR A 312 3.22 -1.34 3.71
N GLU A 313 3.70 -1.23 4.96
CA GLU A 313 3.28 -2.17 6.01
C GLU A 313 1.82 -1.93 6.46
N PHE A 314 1.25 -0.75 6.20
CA PHE A 314 -0.15 -0.46 6.48
C PHE A 314 -1.05 -1.39 5.67
N GLY A 315 -2.04 -1.99 6.33
CA GLY A 315 -2.90 -3.01 5.73
C GLY A 315 -2.11 -4.16 5.08
N ASN A 316 -0.83 -4.34 5.43
CA ASN A 316 0.08 -5.28 4.79
C ASN A 316 0.17 -5.15 3.24
N MET A 317 -0.06 -3.95 2.69
CA MET A 317 -0.05 -3.67 1.25
C MET A 317 1.24 -4.13 0.57
N ARG A 318 2.36 -4.14 1.30
CA ARG A 318 3.65 -4.67 0.86
C ARG A 318 3.52 -6.07 0.26
N LEU A 319 2.78 -6.99 0.87
CA LEU A 319 2.69 -8.34 0.32
C LEU A 319 1.95 -8.40 -1.00
N TYR A 320 1.00 -7.48 -1.20
CA TYR A 320 0.28 -7.34 -2.45
C TYR A 320 1.18 -6.76 -3.56
N LEU A 321 2.02 -5.78 -3.22
CA LEU A 321 2.81 -5.02 -4.21
C LEU A 321 4.30 -5.41 -4.28
N GLN A 322 4.82 -6.28 -3.43
CA GLN A 322 6.28 -6.49 -3.32
C GLN A 322 6.92 -7.04 -4.60
N ASP A 323 6.20 -7.87 -5.35
CA ASP A 323 6.73 -8.60 -6.51
C ASP A 323 6.35 -8.01 -7.86
N ILE A 324 5.70 -6.83 -7.91
CA ILE A 324 5.46 -6.17 -9.20
C ILE A 324 6.79 -5.92 -9.92
N PRO A 325 6.85 -6.17 -11.23
CA PRO A 325 8.07 -5.99 -12.01
C PRO A 325 8.25 -4.50 -12.27
N VAL A 326 9.08 -3.84 -11.45
CA VAL A 326 9.41 -2.42 -11.58
C VAL A 326 10.93 -2.22 -11.54
N SER A 327 11.45 -1.35 -12.39
CA SER A 327 12.86 -0.92 -12.39
C SER A 327 13.14 0.06 -11.26
N HIS A 328 12.17 0.92 -10.94
CA HIS A 328 12.26 1.93 -9.89
C HIS A 328 11.14 1.77 -8.86
N ARG A 329 11.51 1.93 -7.59
CA ARG A 329 10.59 1.84 -6.46
C ARG A 329 11.03 2.71 -5.29
N ALA A 330 10.09 3.46 -4.73
CA ALA A 330 10.20 4.00 -3.38
C ALA A 330 8.89 3.82 -2.60
N THR A 331 9.02 3.59 -1.30
CA THR A 331 7.92 3.62 -0.33
C THR A 331 8.23 4.65 0.75
N GLY A 332 7.24 5.05 1.57
CA GLY A 332 7.40 6.03 2.64
C GLY A 332 8.68 5.88 3.47
N PRO A 333 8.99 4.69 4.01
CA PRO A 333 10.23 4.44 4.76
C PRO A 333 11.55 4.66 4.02
N GLN A 334 11.54 4.60 2.68
CA GLN A 334 12.70 4.89 1.85
C GLN A 334 12.84 6.40 1.56
N LEU A 335 11.78 7.17 1.78
CA LEU A 335 11.74 8.63 1.65
C LEU A 335 12.04 9.33 2.98
N ASP A 336 11.45 8.82 4.07
CA ASP A 336 11.68 9.29 5.43
C ASP A 336 11.78 8.09 6.39
N ALA A 337 12.88 8.02 7.14
CA ALA A 337 13.07 6.99 8.17
C ALA A 337 12.06 7.09 9.33
N ARG A 338 11.36 8.23 9.44
CA ARG A 338 10.25 8.49 10.37
C ARG A 338 8.89 8.55 9.67
N ALA A 339 8.76 7.97 8.47
CA ALA A 339 7.45 7.77 7.87
C ALA A 339 6.56 7.01 8.86
N ASP A 340 5.39 7.58 9.14
CA ASP A 340 4.43 6.96 10.03
C ASP A 340 3.71 5.80 9.34
N LEU A 341 3.20 4.84 10.10
CA LEU A 341 2.49 3.70 9.55
C LEU A 341 1.18 4.13 8.89
N ASP A 342 0.45 5.10 9.46
CA ASP A 342 -0.92 5.40 9.03
C ASP A 342 -0.98 6.43 7.88
N TYR A 343 -0.04 7.37 7.81
CA TYR A 343 -0.09 8.48 6.85
C TYR A 343 1.18 8.65 6.02
N GLY A 344 2.23 7.84 6.28
CA GLY A 344 3.41 7.75 5.43
C GLY A 344 4.39 8.93 5.54
N ALA A 345 5.22 9.07 4.50
CA ALA A 345 6.17 10.17 4.35
C ALA A 345 5.50 11.41 3.74
N TYR A 346 6.10 12.58 3.90
CA TYR A 346 5.57 13.78 3.24
C TYR A 346 5.58 13.63 1.71
N ASP A 347 4.48 13.98 1.04
CA ASP A 347 4.30 13.89 -0.42
C ASP A 347 5.38 14.67 -1.17
N ARG A 348 5.84 15.81 -0.62
CA ARG A 348 6.96 16.56 -1.21
C ARG A 348 8.23 15.71 -1.37
N LEU A 349 8.51 14.78 -0.45
CA LEU A 349 9.69 13.91 -0.51
C LEU A 349 9.52 12.85 -1.60
N LEU A 350 8.29 12.37 -1.82
CA LEU A 350 7.96 11.51 -2.94
C LEU A 350 8.18 12.25 -4.26
N THR A 351 7.69 13.50 -4.38
CA THR A 351 7.95 14.32 -5.57
C THR A 351 9.44 14.53 -5.80
N ASP A 352 10.21 14.87 -4.76
CA ASP A 352 11.66 15.08 -4.88
C ASP A 352 12.36 13.82 -5.41
N ARG A 353 11.99 12.66 -4.86
CA ARG A 353 12.47 11.35 -5.33
C ARG A 353 12.12 11.10 -6.79
N VAL A 354 10.88 11.34 -7.21
CA VAL A 354 10.46 11.11 -8.61
C VAL A 354 11.19 12.07 -9.54
N VAL A 355 11.38 13.34 -9.15
CA VAL A 355 12.15 14.32 -9.93
C VAL A 355 13.60 13.86 -10.15
N GLU A 356 14.22 13.24 -9.15
CA GLU A 356 15.57 12.69 -9.26
C GLU A 356 15.63 11.49 -10.23
N GLU A 357 14.66 10.58 -10.14
CA GLU A 357 14.69 9.30 -10.86
C GLU A 357 13.97 9.33 -12.23
N PHE A 358 13.13 10.33 -12.53
CA PHE A 358 12.29 10.34 -13.74
C PHE A 358 13.11 10.29 -15.04
N GLY A 359 14.27 10.95 -15.06
CA GLY A 359 15.18 10.94 -16.20
C GLY A 359 15.92 9.61 -16.42
N GLU A 360 15.82 8.67 -15.49
CA GLU A 360 16.47 7.35 -15.56
C GLU A 360 15.57 6.29 -16.22
N LEU A 361 14.26 6.56 -16.34
CA LEU A 361 13.28 5.68 -16.97
C LEU A 361 13.59 5.45 -18.45
N GLN A 362 13.44 4.21 -18.91
CA GLN A 362 13.61 3.84 -20.31
C GLN A 362 12.29 3.96 -21.06
N GLU A 363 12.25 4.79 -22.11
CA GLU A 363 11.05 4.91 -22.96
C GLU A 363 10.87 3.69 -23.87
N PRO A 364 9.63 3.15 -24.02
CA PRO A 364 8.40 3.59 -23.36
C PRO A 364 8.27 3.06 -21.93
N PHE A 365 7.65 3.85 -21.05
CA PHE A 365 7.42 3.46 -19.66
C PHE A 365 5.97 3.62 -19.18
N LEU A 366 5.57 2.77 -18.22
CA LEU A 366 4.39 2.93 -17.38
C LEU A 366 4.85 3.21 -15.94
N ALA A 367 4.65 4.43 -15.48
CA ALA A 367 5.01 4.86 -14.13
C ALA A 367 3.77 5.20 -13.30
N VAL A 368 3.83 4.94 -12.00
CA VAL A 368 2.79 5.32 -11.03
C VAL A 368 3.42 6.08 -9.88
N VAL A 369 2.87 7.26 -9.57
CA VAL A 369 3.21 8.07 -8.39
C VAL A 369 1.99 8.14 -7.51
N HIS A 370 2.09 7.60 -6.30
CA HIS A 370 0.97 7.37 -5.39
C HIS A 370 1.17 8.14 -4.08
N TYR A 371 0.49 9.28 -3.97
CA TYR A 371 0.53 10.19 -2.82
C TYR A 371 -0.39 9.74 -1.68
N SER A 372 -0.07 10.09 -0.43
CA SER A 372 -0.77 9.55 0.77
C SER A 372 -1.22 10.60 1.77
N ASN A 373 -0.80 11.85 1.66
CA ASN A 373 -0.89 12.80 2.79
C ASN A 373 -2.28 13.39 3.02
N VAL A 374 -3.18 13.21 2.05
CA VAL A 374 -4.59 13.59 2.13
C VAL A 374 -5.39 12.55 2.94
N HIS A 375 -4.80 11.40 3.31
CA HIS A 375 -5.35 10.45 4.27
C HIS A 375 -5.34 10.98 5.71
N TYR A 376 -6.36 10.63 6.52
CA TYR A 376 -6.32 10.89 7.96
C TYR A 376 -5.45 9.86 8.70
N PRO A 377 -4.51 10.26 9.59
CA PRO A 377 -4.27 11.60 10.08
C PRO A 377 -3.44 12.46 9.12
N TYR A 378 -3.95 13.66 8.84
CA TYR A 378 -3.42 14.50 7.77
C TYR A 378 -2.05 15.12 8.07
N HIS A 379 -1.22 15.23 7.03
CA HIS A 379 -0.02 16.07 7.06
C HIS A 379 -0.37 17.53 6.81
N PHE A 380 -0.25 18.36 7.84
CA PHE A 380 -0.62 19.78 7.80
C PHE A 380 0.60 20.69 7.94
N ASP A 381 0.59 21.78 7.16
CA ASP A 381 1.56 22.86 7.28
C ASP A 381 0.84 24.21 7.44
N PRO A 382 0.95 24.88 8.61
CA PRO A 382 0.30 26.16 8.85
C PRO A 382 0.80 27.29 7.92
N GLU A 383 2.01 27.17 7.36
CA GLU A 383 2.54 28.17 6.42
C GLU A 383 1.83 28.09 5.05
N HIS A 384 1.19 26.96 4.75
CA HIS A 384 0.52 26.68 3.47
C HIS A 384 -0.97 26.34 3.68
N ALA A 385 -1.65 27.12 4.52
CA ALA A 385 -3.04 26.87 4.94
C ALA A 385 -4.01 28.03 4.58
N PRO A 386 -4.35 28.24 3.29
CA PRO A 386 -5.17 29.38 2.85
C PRO A 386 -6.65 29.32 3.27
N PHE A 387 -7.19 28.15 3.58
CA PHE A 387 -8.59 27.96 3.98
C PHE A 387 -8.73 28.15 5.49
N GLN A 388 -9.38 29.24 5.91
CA GLN A 388 -9.56 29.63 7.31
C GLN A 388 -11.04 29.96 7.60
N PRO A 389 -11.55 29.72 8.82
CA PRO A 389 -10.86 29.08 9.95
C PRO A 389 -10.59 27.60 9.69
N SER A 390 -9.47 27.08 10.22
CA SER A 390 -9.06 25.67 10.06
C SER A 390 -8.56 25.09 11.39
N GLU A 391 -9.16 23.98 11.84
CA GLU A 391 -8.87 23.36 13.13
C GLU A 391 -8.97 21.83 13.04
N MET A 392 -8.08 21.09 13.73
CA MET A 392 -8.13 19.62 13.82
C MET A 392 -9.24 19.09 14.76
N ASN A 393 -10.20 19.95 15.12
CA ASN A 393 -11.30 19.59 16.02
C ASN A 393 -12.43 18.91 15.25
N LYS A 394 -12.59 17.60 15.43
CA LYS A 394 -13.60 16.77 14.76
C LYS A 394 -15.04 16.91 15.32
N SER A 395 -15.28 17.83 16.26
CA SER A 395 -16.63 18.04 16.80
C SER A 395 -17.59 18.53 15.72
N ALA A 396 -18.87 18.16 15.82
CA ALA A 396 -19.89 18.58 14.86
C ALA A 396 -20.00 20.11 14.74
N GLU A 397 -19.81 20.83 15.86
CA GLU A 397 -19.81 22.30 15.92
C GLU A 397 -18.67 22.95 15.11
N LYS A 398 -17.59 22.21 14.86
CA LYS A 398 -16.38 22.67 14.16
C LYS A 398 -16.20 22.04 12.78
N ASN A 399 -17.25 21.41 12.24
CA ASN A 399 -17.16 20.63 11.00
C ASN A 399 -16.63 21.44 9.81
N GLU A 400 -17.07 22.69 9.63
CA GLU A 400 -16.56 23.56 8.56
C GLU A 400 -15.06 23.86 8.75
N SER A 401 -14.62 24.17 9.97
CA SER A 401 -13.20 24.36 10.27
C SER A 401 -12.38 23.10 10.04
N PHE A 402 -12.93 21.92 10.33
CA PHE A 402 -12.27 20.64 10.07
C PHE A 402 -12.21 20.33 8.57
N ARG A 403 -13.26 20.63 7.80
CA ARG A 403 -13.25 20.52 6.33
C ARG A 403 -12.26 21.50 5.70
N ASN A 404 -12.13 22.72 6.22
CA ASN A 404 -11.07 23.66 5.80
C ASN A 404 -9.66 23.13 6.13
N TYR A 405 -9.49 22.45 7.26
CA TYR A 405 -8.24 21.77 7.60
C TYR A 405 -7.87 20.73 6.55
N TYR A 406 -8.81 19.88 6.15
CA TYR A 406 -8.65 18.95 5.03
C TYR A 406 -8.30 19.67 3.71
N LYS A 407 -9.01 20.75 3.36
CA LYS A 407 -8.68 21.54 2.15
C LYS A 407 -7.27 22.11 2.16
N ASN A 408 -6.73 22.49 3.32
CA ASN A 408 -5.34 22.94 3.46
C ASN A 408 -4.34 21.80 3.22
N VAL A 409 -4.68 20.58 3.61
CA VAL A 409 -3.87 19.38 3.35
C VAL A 409 -3.89 19.04 1.86
N VAL A 410 -5.06 19.10 1.23
CA VAL A 410 -5.20 18.96 -0.24
C VAL A 410 -4.35 20.00 -0.96
N TYR A 411 -4.39 21.26 -0.52
CA TYR A 411 -3.56 22.34 -1.05
C TYR A 411 -2.06 22.03 -0.95
N LEU A 412 -1.60 21.51 0.19
CA LEU A 412 -0.21 21.12 0.39
C LEU A 412 0.21 19.95 -0.52
N SER A 413 -0.65 18.94 -0.70
CA SER A 413 -0.37 17.83 -1.63
C SER A 413 -0.41 18.30 -3.09
N ASP A 414 -1.33 19.22 -3.43
CA ASP A 414 -1.42 19.81 -4.76
C ASP A 414 -0.16 20.60 -5.16
N MET A 415 0.48 21.29 -4.20
CA MET A 415 1.80 21.90 -4.43
C MET A 415 2.86 20.88 -4.87
N ALA A 416 2.82 19.67 -4.32
CA ALA A 416 3.71 18.57 -4.67
C ALA A 416 3.37 18.00 -6.06
N VAL A 417 2.08 17.81 -6.35
CA VAL A 417 1.58 17.39 -7.67
C VAL A 417 1.94 18.39 -8.77
N GLY A 418 1.64 19.68 -8.58
CA GLY A 418 1.95 20.73 -9.57
C GLY A 418 3.44 20.77 -9.89
N ARG A 419 4.30 20.72 -8.86
CA ARG A 419 5.76 20.64 -9.05
C ARG A 419 6.18 19.40 -9.84
N LEU A 420 5.56 18.25 -9.59
CA LEU A 420 5.83 17.03 -10.36
C LEU A 420 5.45 17.21 -11.83
N ILE A 421 4.25 17.71 -12.12
CA ILE A 421 3.76 17.91 -13.49
C ILE A 421 4.67 18.91 -14.23
N ASP A 422 4.99 20.04 -13.61
CA ASP A 422 5.90 21.04 -14.18
C ASP A 422 7.27 20.44 -14.51
N HIS A 423 7.83 19.65 -13.58
CA HIS A 423 9.10 18.96 -13.83
C HIS A 423 8.98 17.99 -15.00
N VAL A 424 7.99 17.09 -14.99
CA VAL A 424 7.78 16.12 -16.07
C VAL A 424 7.69 16.84 -17.40
N ARG A 425 6.82 17.86 -17.51
CA ARG A 425 6.62 18.65 -18.74
C ARG A 425 7.87 19.40 -19.20
N SER A 426 8.80 19.72 -18.30
CA SER A 426 10.08 20.34 -18.64
C SER A 426 11.11 19.39 -19.29
N THR A 427 10.91 18.07 -19.21
CA THR A 427 11.83 17.06 -19.74
C THR A 427 11.52 16.65 -21.19
N GLU A 428 12.51 16.08 -21.90
CA GLU A 428 12.30 15.54 -23.25
C GLU A 428 11.36 14.33 -23.29
N ALA A 429 11.40 13.47 -22.26
CA ALA A 429 10.49 12.33 -22.12
C ALA A 429 9.06 12.82 -21.85
N GLY A 430 8.89 13.86 -21.02
CA GLY A 430 7.61 14.43 -20.67
C GLY A 430 6.82 15.02 -21.83
N LYS A 431 7.48 15.46 -22.91
CA LYS A 431 6.80 15.87 -24.16
C LYS A 431 6.04 14.72 -24.83
N ARG A 432 6.32 13.47 -24.45
CA ARG A 432 5.66 12.25 -24.93
C ARG A 432 4.88 11.52 -23.83
N THR A 433 4.80 12.08 -22.62
CA THR A 433 4.16 11.40 -21.49
C THR A 433 2.70 11.82 -21.37
N VAL A 434 1.78 10.87 -21.53
CA VAL A 434 0.39 11.04 -21.14
C VAL A 434 0.31 10.91 -19.62
N ILE A 435 -0.26 11.92 -18.96
CA ILE A 435 -0.51 11.90 -17.52
C ILE A 435 -1.98 11.57 -17.31
N VAL A 436 -2.25 10.52 -16.54
CA VAL A 436 -3.57 10.22 -16.00
C VAL A 436 -3.54 10.61 -14.52
N TYR A 437 -4.50 11.38 -14.06
CA TYR A 437 -4.63 11.77 -12.66
C TYR A 437 -5.93 11.24 -12.09
N THR A 438 -5.89 10.65 -10.90
CA THR A 438 -7.10 10.24 -10.17
C THR A 438 -6.86 10.22 -8.65
N ALA A 439 -7.90 9.91 -7.89
CA ALA A 439 -7.79 9.54 -6.47
C ALA A 439 -8.35 8.13 -6.26
N ASP A 440 -7.91 7.43 -5.21
CA ASP A 440 -8.39 6.09 -4.87
C ASP A 440 -9.86 6.12 -4.36
N HIS A 441 -10.19 7.07 -3.50
CA HIS A 441 -11.52 7.35 -2.98
C HIS A 441 -11.57 8.80 -2.42
N GLY A 442 -12.72 9.19 -1.89
CA GLY A 442 -12.98 10.49 -1.24
C GLY A 442 -13.06 10.38 0.29
N GLU A 443 -13.75 11.32 0.93
CA GLU A 443 -13.87 11.36 2.39
C GLU A 443 -15.14 12.12 2.83
N SER A 444 -15.86 11.60 3.83
CA SER A 444 -17.07 12.21 4.40
C SER A 444 -16.77 13.28 5.45
N PHE A 445 -17.55 14.36 5.43
CA PHE A 445 -17.58 15.47 6.39
C PHE A 445 -19.00 15.72 6.92
N ARG A 446 -19.68 14.65 7.37
CA ARG A 446 -21.00 14.63 8.04
C ARG A 446 -22.22 14.91 7.17
N GLU A 447 -22.09 14.89 5.85
CA GLU A 447 -23.21 15.00 4.90
C GLU A 447 -24.29 13.95 5.22
N HIS A 448 -23.87 12.69 5.43
CA HIS A 448 -24.76 11.58 5.81
C HIS A 448 -24.43 11.03 7.21
N TRP A 449 -24.07 11.94 8.12
CA TRP A 449 -23.70 11.64 9.52
C TRP A 449 -22.40 10.83 9.70
N GLN A 450 -21.66 10.60 8.61
CA GLN A 450 -20.35 9.93 8.61
C GLN A 450 -19.20 10.93 8.68
N LEU A 451 -18.05 10.53 9.20
CA LEU A 451 -16.85 11.36 9.22
C LEU A 451 -15.65 10.47 8.93
N GLY A 452 -14.86 10.82 7.91
CA GLY A 452 -13.81 9.95 7.39
C GLY A 452 -14.31 9.13 6.20
N HIS A 453 -13.70 8.00 5.95
CA HIS A 453 -14.05 7.10 4.85
C HIS A 453 -14.26 5.68 5.39
N THR A 454 -14.44 4.69 4.51
CA THR A 454 -14.79 3.29 4.79
C THR A 454 -16.21 3.03 5.28
N SER A 455 -17.01 4.04 5.62
CA SER A 455 -18.31 3.83 6.27
C SER A 455 -19.53 4.02 5.36
N SER A 456 -19.32 4.45 4.12
CA SER A 456 -20.37 4.52 3.10
C SER A 456 -19.84 4.38 1.66
N LEU A 457 -20.73 4.43 0.68
CA LEU A 457 -20.49 4.50 -0.78
C LEU A 457 -21.22 5.74 -1.38
N TYR A 458 -21.50 6.75 -0.55
CA TYR A 458 -22.00 8.04 -1.01
C TYR A 458 -20.92 8.77 -1.84
N ASP A 459 -21.33 9.67 -2.73
CA ASP A 459 -20.45 10.32 -3.69
C ASP A 459 -19.33 11.15 -3.01
N GLU A 460 -19.49 11.57 -1.75
CA GLU A 460 -18.40 12.17 -0.97
C GLU A 460 -17.22 11.22 -0.75
N GLU A 461 -17.47 9.91 -0.67
CA GLU A 461 -16.46 8.87 -0.47
C GLU A 461 -16.07 8.17 -1.77
N ILE A 462 -16.88 8.16 -2.83
CA ILE A 462 -16.54 7.40 -4.05
C ILE A 462 -16.37 8.27 -5.30
N ARG A 463 -16.87 9.50 -5.35
CA ARG A 463 -16.66 10.37 -6.52
C ARG A 463 -15.31 11.07 -6.40
N VAL A 464 -14.42 10.77 -7.35
CA VAL A 464 -13.01 11.18 -7.28
C VAL A 464 -12.63 12.08 -8.46
N PRO A 465 -11.70 13.04 -8.27
CA PRO A 465 -11.25 13.89 -9.35
C PRO A 465 -10.44 13.10 -10.36
N THR A 466 -10.78 13.19 -11.65
CA THR A 466 -10.03 12.48 -12.70
C THR A 466 -9.89 13.30 -13.97
N TRP A 467 -8.70 13.29 -14.55
CA TRP A 467 -8.41 13.96 -15.82
C TRP A 467 -7.20 13.33 -16.53
N VAL A 468 -7.12 13.57 -17.84
CA VAL A 468 -6.01 13.12 -18.69
C VAL A 468 -5.32 14.34 -19.32
N ASP A 469 -4.04 14.53 -19.05
CA ASP A 469 -3.21 15.55 -19.71
C ASP A 469 -2.28 14.87 -20.73
N ALA A 470 -2.55 15.11 -22.01
CA ALA A 470 -1.89 14.45 -23.11
C ALA A 470 -1.29 15.46 -24.09
N PRO A 471 0.06 15.56 -24.20
CA PRO A 471 0.69 16.45 -25.16
C PRO A 471 0.27 16.15 -26.60
N ALA A 472 0.21 17.18 -27.44
CA ALA A 472 -0.20 17.05 -28.84
C ALA A 472 0.61 15.96 -29.57
N GLY A 473 -0.10 15.05 -30.23
CA GLY A 473 0.49 13.92 -30.97
C GLY A 473 0.79 12.67 -30.13
N THR A 474 0.55 12.70 -28.82
CA THR A 474 0.63 11.49 -27.97
C THR A 474 -0.64 10.66 -28.01
N LEU A 475 -1.79 11.25 -28.33
CA LEU A 475 -3.04 10.54 -28.62
C LEU A 475 -3.34 10.58 -30.13
N ALA A 476 -3.99 9.54 -30.63
CA ALA A 476 -4.65 9.56 -31.93
C ALA A 476 -5.93 10.42 -31.86
N PRO A 477 -6.38 11.00 -32.98
CA PRO A 477 -7.59 11.83 -33.00
C PRO A 477 -8.82 11.14 -32.42
N GLU A 478 -8.97 9.82 -32.64
CA GLU A 478 -10.09 9.03 -32.14
C GLU A 478 -10.01 8.81 -30.63
N GLU A 479 -8.81 8.64 -30.07
CA GLU A 479 -8.59 8.52 -28.62
C GLU A 479 -8.91 9.84 -27.92
N GLU A 480 -8.43 10.96 -28.47
CA GLU A 480 -8.69 12.30 -27.95
C GLU A 480 -10.19 12.65 -28.03
N ALA A 481 -10.85 12.33 -29.15
CA ALA A 481 -12.29 12.52 -29.30
C ALA A 481 -13.07 11.70 -28.27
N SER A 482 -12.71 10.43 -28.07
CA SER A 482 -13.36 9.58 -27.06
C SER A 482 -13.21 10.14 -25.65
N LEU A 483 -12.01 10.63 -25.27
CA LEU A 483 -11.79 11.23 -23.95
C LEU A 483 -12.57 12.54 -23.77
N ARG A 484 -12.70 13.34 -24.83
CA ARG A 484 -13.53 14.56 -24.81
C ARG A 484 -15.02 14.23 -24.66
N ASP A 485 -15.50 13.22 -25.38
CA ASP A 485 -16.88 12.75 -25.29
C ASP A 485 -17.18 12.14 -23.90
N ALA A 486 -16.18 11.54 -23.26
CA ALA A 486 -16.30 10.94 -21.92
C ALA A 486 -16.50 11.95 -20.78
N ARG A 487 -16.42 13.25 -21.04
CA ARG A 487 -16.37 14.30 -20.01
C ARG A 487 -17.47 14.17 -18.96
N ASP A 488 -18.69 13.93 -19.40
CA ASP A 488 -19.88 13.82 -18.56
C ASP A 488 -20.43 12.37 -18.49
N ASP A 489 -19.72 11.40 -19.08
CA ASP A 489 -20.06 9.99 -19.04
C ASP A 489 -19.66 9.36 -17.69
N PHE A 490 -20.49 8.47 -17.16
CA PHE A 490 -20.12 7.63 -16.03
C PHE A 490 -18.95 6.72 -16.40
N VAL A 491 -17.88 6.83 -15.62
CA VAL A 491 -16.65 6.06 -15.73
C VAL A 491 -16.24 5.58 -14.34
N TRP A 492 -15.55 4.44 -14.27
CA TRP A 492 -15.19 3.82 -13.01
C TRP A 492 -13.71 3.45 -12.92
N HIS A 493 -13.21 3.16 -11.72
CA HIS A 493 -11.82 2.71 -11.53
C HIS A 493 -11.47 1.46 -12.34
N LEU A 494 -12.43 0.57 -12.60
CA LEU A 494 -12.20 -0.59 -13.47
C LEU A 494 -11.95 -0.20 -14.93
N ASP A 495 -12.44 0.96 -15.39
CA ASP A 495 -12.12 1.50 -16.71
C ASP A 495 -10.68 2.04 -16.76
N LEU A 496 -10.15 2.55 -15.64
CA LEU A 496 -8.78 3.10 -15.60
C LEU A 496 -7.72 2.03 -15.86
N ALA A 497 -7.83 0.86 -15.25
CA ALA A 497 -6.90 -0.25 -15.51
C ALA A 497 -6.87 -0.59 -17.01
N THR A 498 -8.04 -0.68 -17.63
CA THR A 498 -8.16 -0.98 -19.07
C THR A 498 -7.66 0.17 -19.96
N THR A 499 -7.86 1.41 -19.51
CA THR A 499 -7.36 2.62 -20.18
C THR A 499 -5.83 2.66 -20.17
N LEU A 500 -5.19 2.31 -19.04
CA LEU A 500 -3.73 2.20 -18.97
C LEU A 500 -3.20 1.13 -19.93
N LEU A 501 -3.85 -0.04 -20.00
CA LEU A 501 -3.46 -1.11 -20.92
C LEU A 501 -3.68 -0.73 -22.41
N ASP A 502 -4.70 0.07 -22.70
CA ASP A 502 -4.93 0.61 -24.04
C ASP A 502 -3.91 1.67 -24.42
N LEU A 503 -3.56 2.59 -23.51
CA LEU A 503 -2.50 3.56 -23.70
C LEU A 503 -1.12 2.91 -23.88
N VAL A 504 -0.86 1.80 -23.18
CA VAL A 504 0.33 0.95 -23.39
C VAL A 504 0.30 0.26 -24.76
N GLY A 505 -0.89 0.13 -25.37
CA GLY A 505 -1.08 -0.46 -26.69
C GLY A 505 -1.17 -1.97 -26.69
N VAL A 506 -1.49 -2.60 -25.56
CA VAL A 506 -1.64 -4.06 -25.45
C VAL A 506 -3.09 -4.50 -25.48
N TRP A 507 -4.05 -3.58 -25.40
CA TRP A 507 -5.46 -3.91 -25.26
C TRP A 507 -5.99 -4.83 -26.36
N ASP A 508 -5.54 -4.69 -27.61
CA ASP A 508 -5.96 -5.55 -28.74
C ASP A 508 -5.08 -6.78 -28.96
N ASP A 509 -4.01 -6.97 -28.18
CA ASP A 509 -3.14 -8.13 -28.33
C ASP A 509 -3.96 -9.43 -28.08
N PRO A 510 -3.97 -10.39 -29.02
CA PRO A 510 -4.70 -11.65 -28.84
C PRO A 510 -4.29 -12.42 -27.59
N ALA A 511 -3.04 -12.31 -27.15
CA ALA A 511 -2.52 -12.96 -25.96
C ALA A 511 -3.05 -12.32 -24.65
N LEU A 512 -3.53 -11.08 -24.70
CA LEU A 512 -4.21 -10.44 -23.56
C LEU A 512 -5.66 -10.91 -23.42
N ALA A 513 -6.28 -11.46 -24.47
CA ALA A 513 -7.73 -11.75 -24.50
C ALA A 513 -8.27 -12.56 -23.31
N PRO A 514 -7.60 -13.61 -22.78
CA PRO A 514 -8.07 -14.34 -21.60
C PRO A 514 -8.10 -13.49 -20.32
N PHE A 515 -7.17 -12.54 -20.18
CA PHE A 515 -7.11 -11.61 -19.05
C PHE A 515 -8.15 -10.51 -19.21
N ARG A 516 -8.23 -9.93 -20.42
CA ARG A 516 -9.23 -8.92 -20.81
C ARG A 516 -10.66 -9.40 -20.56
N ALA A 517 -10.96 -10.68 -20.79
CA ALA A 517 -12.28 -11.25 -20.54
C ALA A 517 -12.72 -11.23 -19.06
N ARG A 518 -11.80 -11.03 -18.11
CA ARG A 518 -12.10 -10.88 -16.67
C ARG A 518 -12.21 -9.42 -16.23
N MET A 519 -11.86 -8.46 -17.09
CA MET A 519 -11.93 -7.04 -16.79
C MET A 519 -13.31 -6.51 -17.22
N PRO A 520 -14.18 -6.07 -16.29
CA PRO A 520 -15.49 -5.55 -16.65
C PRO A 520 -15.45 -4.11 -17.17
N GLY A 521 -14.35 -3.38 -16.95
CA GLY A 521 -14.18 -2.03 -17.46
C GLY A 521 -13.91 -1.97 -18.97
N LEU A 522 -14.11 -0.79 -19.55
CA LEU A 522 -13.78 -0.49 -20.94
C LEU A 522 -12.84 0.71 -21.03
N PRO A 523 -11.84 0.72 -21.93
CA PRO A 523 -10.91 1.83 -22.05
C PRO A 523 -11.65 3.14 -22.41
N VAL A 524 -11.44 4.21 -21.64
CA VAL A 524 -12.05 5.51 -21.90
C VAL A 524 -11.48 6.16 -23.17
N THR A 525 -10.30 5.71 -23.61
CA THR A 525 -9.66 6.03 -24.90
C THR A 525 -10.39 5.47 -26.12
N ARG A 526 -11.46 4.67 -25.95
CA ARG A 526 -12.23 4.09 -27.05
C ARG A 526 -13.70 4.50 -27.01
N PRO A 527 -14.37 4.55 -28.18
CA PRO A 527 -15.81 4.76 -28.23
C PRO A 527 -16.54 3.59 -27.55
N GLY A 528 -17.33 3.90 -26.52
CA GLY A 528 -18.09 2.92 -25.74
C GLY A 528 -17.84 3.06 -24.23
N ARG A 529 -18.91 2.92 -23.45
CA ARG A 529 -18.87 2.94 -21.98
C ARG A 529 -19.57 1.71 -21.45
N ASN A 530 -19.22 1.32 -20.23
CA ASN A 530 -19.97 0.27 -19.56
C ASN A 530 -21.36 0.81 -19.19
N LEU A 531 -22.40 0.24 -19.79
CA LEU A 531 -23.80 0.58 -19.48
C LEU A 531 -24.45 -0.45 -18.56
N GLY A 532 -23.71 -1.51 -18.22
CA GLY A 532 -24.11 -2.52 -17.26
C GLY A 532 -24.01 -2.01 -15.83
N PRO A 533 -24.61 -2.73 -14.88
CA PRO A 533 -24.56 -2.35 -13.49
C PRO A 533 -23.18 -2.70 -12.90
N MET A 534 -22.59 -1.74 -12.19
CA MET A 534 -21.26 -1.82 -11.59
C MET A 534 -21.37 -2.04 -10.07
N PRO A 535 -20.69 -3.07 -9.52
CA PRO A 535 -20.72 -3.30 -8.08
C PRO A 535 -19.87 -2.27 -7.33
N LEU A 536 -20.36 -1.85 -6.18
CA LEU A 536 -19.67 -0.97 -5.24
C LEU A 536 -19.59 -1.70 -3.90
N THR A 537 -18.41 -1.81 -3.30
CA THR A 537 -18.26 -2.40 -1.96
C THR A 537 -16.91 -2.07 -1.38
N ASN A 538 -16.89 -1.79 -0.09
CA ASN A 538 -15.66 -1.67 0.70
C ASN A 538 -15.27 -3.02 1.33
N CYS A 539 -15.85 -4.15 0.91
CA CYS A 539 -15.49 -5.50 1.35
C CYS A 539 -14.93 -6.31 0.19
N THR A 540 -13.67 -6.71 0.29
CA THR A 540 -13.07 -7.66 -0.64
C THR A 540 -12.67 -8.95 0.04
N TRP A 541 -12.31 -9.93 -0.78
CA TRP A 541 -11.66 -11.14 -0.29
C TRP A 541 -10.17 -10.95 0.01
N VAL A 542 -9.56 -9.80 -0.32
CA VAL A 542 -8.12 -9.56 -0.05
C VAL A 542 -7.94 -8.81 1.25
N TRP A 543 -8.78 -7.80 1.51
CA TRP A 543 -8.76 -7.01 2.73
C TRP A 543 -10.06 -7.13 3.53
N GLU A 544 -9.95 -7.07 4.84
CA GLU A 544 -11.09 -6.87 5.74
C GLU A 544 -11.73 -5.52 5.52
N CYS A 545 -13.05 -5.50 5.67
CA CYS A 545 -13.82 -4.28 5.79
C CYS A 545 -14.16 -4.04 7.24
N GLU A 546 -13.96 -2.81 7.71
CA GLU A 546 -14.30 -2.40 9.07
C GLU A 546 -15.82 -2.41 9.27
N PHE A 547 -16.55 -1.86 8.30
CA PHE A 547 -18.00 -1.90 8.20
C PHE A 547 -18.38 -2.48 6.85
N ARG A 548 -19.45 -3.27 6.76
CA ARG A 548 -19.85 -3.82 5.45
C ARG A 548 -20.74 -2.84 4.70
N ASN A 549 -20.30 -2.41 3.53
CA ASN A 549 -21.09 -1.59 2.63
C ASN A 549 -21.22 -2.27 1.28
N TRP A 550 -22.41 -2.16 0.72
CA TRP A 550 -22.76 -2.78 -0.53
C TRP A 550 -23.57 -1.83 -1.38
N GLY A 551 -23.25 -1.78 -2.65
CA GLY A 551 -23.93 -0.92 -3.58
C GLY A 551 -23.81 -1.41 -4.99
N MET A 552 -24.58 -0.76 -5.85
CA MET A 552 -24.52 -0.99 -7.28
C MET A 552 -24.94 0.28 -8.00
N MET A 553 -24.31 0.55 -9.13
CA MET A 553 -24.61 1.74 -9.91
C MET A 553 -24.76 1.40 -11.38
N GLN A 554 -25.79 1.96 -12.02
CA GLN A 554 -26.00 1.85 -13.46
C GLN A 554 -26.45 3.20 -14.01
N GLY A 555 -25.58 3.85 -14.80
CA GLY A 555 -25.78 5.23 -15.17
C GLY A 555 -25.96 6.10 -13.92
N PRO A 556 -26.97 6.99 -13.84
CA PRO A 556 -27.17 7.86 -12.69
C PRO A 556 -27.85 7.16 -11.50
N MET A 557 -28.40 5.97 -11.69
CA MET A 557 -29.09 5.26 -10.61
C MET A 557 -28.08 4.52 -9.76
N LYS A 558 -28.02 4.86 -8.47
CA LYS A 558 -27.17 4.21 -7.48
C LYS A 558 -28.02 3.63 -6.35
N ILE A 559 -27.64 2.44 -5.91
CA ILE A 559 -28.11 1.87 -4.65
C ILE A 559 -26.96 1.70 -3.68
N GLU A 560 -27.24 1.89 -2.40
CA GLU A 560 -26.33 1.57 -1.31
C GLU A 560 -27.08 1.04 -0.09
N ALA A 561 -26.46 0.11 0.61
CA ALA A 561 -26.80 -0.25 1.98
C ALA A 561 -25.53 -0.48 2.80
N ARG A 562 -25.61 -0.16 4.08
CA ARG A 562 -24.59 -0.45 5.10
C ARG A 562 -25.04 -1.62 5.97
N GLU A 563 -24.13 -2.19 6.75
CA GLU A 563 -24.41 -3.40 7.52
C GLU A 563 -25.57 -3.29 8.53
N TRP A 564 -25.89 -2.07 8.96
CA TRP A 564 -27.00 -1.79 9.86
C TRP A 564 -28.28 -1.32 9.16
N ASP A 565 -28.25 -1.11 7.84
CA ASP A 565 -29.44 -0.74 7.09
C ASP A 565 -30.33 -1.99 6.88
N GLY A 566 -31.63 -1.75 6.72
CA GLY A 566 -32.64 -2.81 6.51
C GLY A 566 -33.13 -2.92 5.06
N GLU A 567 -32.61 -2.10 4.16
CA GLU A 567 -32.94 -2.05 2.73
C GLU A 567 -31.82 -1.30 1.99
N PHE A 568 -31.82 -1.35 0.67
CA PHE A 568 -31.05 -0.42 -0.14
C PHE A 568 -31.74 0.93 -0.22
N HIS A 569 -30.95 1.99 -0.05
CA HIS A 569 -31.35 3.33 -0.42
C HIS A 569 -31.03 3.57 -1.89
N CYS A 570 -31.97 4.15 -2.63
CA CYS A 570 -31.87 4.40 -4.08
C CYS A 570 -31.79 5.90 -4.36
N PHE A 571 -30.84 6.30 -5.21
CA PHE A 571 -30.61 7.69 -5.58
C PHE A 571 -30.42 7.83 -7.10
N ASP A 572 -30.84 8.98 -7.64
CA ASP A 572 -30.45 9.45 -8.98
C ASP A 572 -29.41 10.56 -8.78
N VAL A 573 -28.12 10.22 -8.86
CA VAL A 573 -27.02 11.11 -8.44
C VAL A 573 -26.85 12.35 -9.33
N LEU A 574 -27.56 12.43 -10.48
CA LEU A 574 -27.57 13.64 -11.29
C LEU A 574 -28.69 14.60 -10.88
N LYS A 575 -29.83 14.06 -10.40
CA LYS A 575 -30.96 14.88 -9.92
C LYS A 575 -30.85 15.20 -8.43
N ASP A 576 -30.19 14.34 -7.68
CA ASP A 576 -29.97 14.42 -6.23
C ASP A 576 -28.48 14.19 -5.93
N PRO A 577 -27.60 15.16 -6.29
CA PRO A 577 -26.15 14.99 -6.16
C PRO A 577 -25.66 14.90 -4.71
N ASP A 578 -26.46 15.35 -3.75
CA ASP A 578 -26.18 15.23 -2.31
C ASP A 578 -26.81 13.95 -1.70
N GLU A 579 -27.54 13.15 -2.51
CA GLU A 579 -28.09 11.85 -2.13
C GLU A 579 -28.92 11.88 -0.83
N VAL A 580 -29.77 12.90 -0.69
CA VAL A 580 -30.61 13.11 0.50
C VAL A 580 -32.04 12.61 0.31
N HIS A 581 -32.45 12.26 -0.91
CA HIS A 581 -33.79 11.81 -1.25
C HIS A 581 -33.81 10.34 -1.68
N ASN A 582 -33.93 9.43 -0.71
CA ASN A 582 -34.10 8.01 -1.00
C ASN A 582 -35.41 7.75 -1.78
N LEU A 583 -35.27 7.25 -3.01
CA LEU A 583 -36.38 6.91 -3.91
C LEU A 583 -37.04 5.55 -3.60
N GLY A 584 -36.42 4.74 -2.73
CA GLY A 584 -36.80 3.37 -2.42
C GLY A 584 -36.32 2.35 -3.46
N GLU A 585 -36.15 1.10 -3.04
CA GLU A 585 -35.56 0.04 -3.88
C GLU A 585 -36.24 -0.15 -5.24
N GLU A 586 -37.57 -0.08 -5.26
CA GLU A 586 -38.37 -0.28 -6.48
C GLU A 586 -38.00 0.71 -7.59
N ALA A 587 -37.61 1.94 -7.22
CA ALA A 587 -37.22 2.97 -8.18
C ALA A 587 -35.88 2.68 -8.88
N CYS A 588 -35.02 1.87 -8.26
CA CYS A 588 -33.73 1.43 -8.82
C CYS A 588 -33.77 0.00 -9.38
N ALA A 589 -34.94 -0.63 -9.52
CA ALA A 589 -35.02 -1.96 -10.09
C ALA A 589 -34.39 -2.01 -11.52
N PRO A 590 -33.58 -3.04 -11.84
CA PRO A 590 -33.36 -4.28 -11.10
C PRO A 590 -32.12 -4.27 -10.17
N LEU A 591 -31.49 -3.13 -9.90
CA LEU A 591 -30.21 -3.07 -9.16
C LEU A 591 -30.24 -3.80 -7.80
N PRO A 592 -31.27 -3.65 -6.94
CA PRO A 592 -31.31 -4.33 -5.65
C PRO A 592 -31.27 -5.85 -5.78
N ASP A 593 -31.96 -6.42 -6.78
CA ASP A 593 -32.00 -7.85 -7.01
C ASP A 593 -30.66 -8.39 -7.52
N VAL A 594 -30.01 -7.62 -8.41
CA VAL A 594 -28.67 -7.97 -8.92
C VAL A 594 -27.64 -7.92 -7.78
N ALA A 595 -27.69 -6.89 -6.94
CA ALA A 595 -26.79 -6.77 -5.79
C ALA A 595 -27.00 -7.90 -4.77
N ARG A 596 -28.24 -8.28 -4.45
CA ARG A 596 -28.54 -9.44 -3.59
C ARG A 596 -28.02 -10.75 -4.18
N ALA A 597 -28.10 -10.91 -5.49
CA ALA A 597 -27.58 -12.09 -6.17
C ALA A 597 -26.04 -12.14 -6.16
N LEU A 598 -25.36 -10.99 -6.10
CA LEU A 598 -23.91 -10.88 -6.16
C LEU A 598 -23.23 -11.02 -4.80
N PHE A 599 -23.70 -10.28 -3.79
CA PHE A 599 -22.99 -10.15 -2.52
C PHE A 599 -23.29 -11.26 -1.51
N HIS A 600 -24.41 -11.97 -1.68
CA HIS A 600 -24.85 -13.14 -0.89
C HIS A 600 -25.08 -12.94 0.62
N ASP A 601 -24.48 -11.93 1.25
CA ASP A 601 -24.72 -11.42 2.60
C ASP A 601 -24.98 -9.92 2.50
N MET A 602 -26.23 -9.50 2.69
CA MET A 602 -26.77 -8.18 2.34
C MET A 602 -27.72 -7.70 3.44
N PRO A 603 -27.98 -6.38 3.58
CA PRO A 603 -28.54 -5.74 4.79
C PRO A 603 -29.64 -6.58 5.41
N ILE A 604 -29.70 -6.64 6.74
CA ILE A 604 -30.51 -7.57 7.56
C ILE A 604 -31.97 -7.64 7.08
N VAL A 605 -32.17 -8.37 6.00
CA VAL A 605 -33.44 -8.65 5.36
C VAL A 605 -33.43 -10.15 5.25
N THR A 606 -33.95 -10.79 6.28
CA THR A 606 -34.61 -12.06 6.04
C THR A 606 -35.92 -11.69 5.36
N PRO A 607 -36.10 -11.94 4.04
CA PRO A 607 -37.44 -11.79 3.46
C PRO A 607 -38.37 -12.75 4.24
N PRO A 608 -39.61 -12.38 4.55
CA PRO A 608 -40.51 -13.28 5.28
C PRO A 608 -40.57 -14.66 4.57
N GLY A 609 -40.04 -15.69 5.23
CA GLY A 609 -40.06 -17.09 4.74
C GLY A 609 -38.72 -17.77 4.45
N ARG A 610 -37.54 -17.14 4.63
CA ARG A 610 -36.23 -17.84 4.64
C ARG A 610 -35.63 -17.89 6.04
N THR A 611 -34.92 -18.96 6.37
CA THR A 611 -34.19 -19.09 7.64
C THR A 611 -32.93 -18.22 7.61
N ALA A 612 -32.68 -17.45 8.67
CA ALA A 612 -31.39 -16.81 8.88
C ALA A 612 -30.29 -17.88 8.89
N VAL A 613 -29.21 -17.65 8.14
CA VAL A 613 -28.07 -18.58 8.08
C VAL A 613 -27.00 -18.09 9.06
N ASP A 614 -26.54 -18.99 9.92
CA ASP A 614 -25.41 -18.77 10.82
C ASP A 614 -24.11 -19.02 10.06
N TRP A 615 -23.35 -17.96 9.78
CA TRP A 615 -22.16 -18.00 8.93
C TRP A 615 -20.84 -18.13 9.70
N GLY A 616 -20.87 -18.32 11.02
CA GLY A 616 -19.66 -18.50 11.83
C GLY A 616 -18.83 -17.21 11.99
N LYS A 617 -18.16 -17.10 13.14
CA LYS A 617 -17.21 -16.02 13.44
C LYS A 617 -15.83 -16.29 12.86
#